data_AF-A0A9D4Y3Q0-F1
#
_entry.id   AF-A0A9D4Y3Q0-F1
#
_cell.length_a   1.000
_cell.length_b   1.000
_cell.length_c   1.000
_cell.angle_alpha   90.00
_cell.angle_beta   90.00
_cell.angle_gamma   90.00
#
_symmetry.space_group_name_H-M   'P 1'
#
loop_
_entity.id
_entity.type
_entity.pdbx_description
1 polymer ?
#
loop_
_entity_poly.entity_id
_entity_poly.type
_entity_poly.pdbx_seq_one_letter_code
_entity_poly.pdbx_strand_id
1 'polypeptide(L)'
;MFLHMRAAAEDFCEIVEKNKDRFSGGVTHSFTGTTDECVKLLSFDKMYIGINGCSLKANENLDVVKGIPIERMMIETDSPYCEIKNTHAGMGFVKSKWSSKKKEKYDQECMVKGRNEPCLVRQVLEVVAGCKGINDTDNLSRTLYHNTCRMFFPHDMDSAADALLAGDNSA
;
A
#
# COMPACT_ATOMS: atom_id res chain seq x y z
N MET A 1 3.24 -3.31 -14.47
CA MET A 1 4.03 -2.05 -14.44
C MET A 1 4.09 -1.52 -13.02
N PHE A 2 5.16 -0.82 -12.68
CA PHE A 2 5.28 -0.06 -11.43
C PHE A 2 5.28 1.42 -11.81
N LEU A 3 4.17 2.11 -11.52
CA LEU A 3 3.84 3.40 -12.13
C LEU A 3 3.91 4.53 -11.12
N HIS A 4 4.66 5.57 -11.45
CA HIS A 4 4.76 6.78 -10.64
C HIS A 4 3.78 7.84 -11.14
N MET A 5 3.03 8.46 -10.22
CA MET A 5 2.16 9.60 -10.52
C MET A 5 2.19 10.60 -9.38
N ARG A 6 2.47 11.87 -9.70
CA ARG A 6 2.40 13.00 -8.77
C ARG A 6 1.98 14.26 -9.50
N ALA A 7 0.87 14.88 -9.08
CA ALA A 7 0.34 16.12 -9.66
C ALA A 7 0.21 16.08 -11.21
N ALA A 8 -0.12 14.90 -11.75
CA ALA A 8 -0.15 14.64 -13.19
C ALA A 8 -1.28 13.66 -13.56
N ALA A 9 -2.34 13.59 -12.75
CA ALA A 9 -3.36 12.55 -12.89
C ALA A 9 -4.09 12.60 -14.26
N GLU A 10 -4.30 13.79 -14.82
CA GLU A 10 -4.94 13.96 -16.13
C GLU A 10 -4.11 13.31 -17.25
N ASP A 11 -2.90 13.83 -17.49
CA ASP A 11 -1.96 13.31 -18.49
C ASP A 11 -1.64 11.83 -18.26
N PHE A 12 -1.43 11.43 -17.00
CA PHE A 12 -1.15 10.06 -16.62
C PHE A 12 -2.28 9.12 -17.07
N CYS A 13 -3.53 9.45 -16.72
CA CYS A 13 -4.68 8.62 -17.08
C CYS A 13 -4.91 8.58 -18.59
N GLU A 14 -4.69 9.70 -19.30
CA GLU A 14 -4.78 9.74 -20.76
C GLU A 14 -3.76 8.79 -21.41
N ILE A 15 -2.51 8.82 -20.95
CA ILE A 15 -1.45 7.94 -21.47
C ILE A 15 -1.74 6.47 -21.12
N VAL A 16 -2.20 6.20 -19.89
CA VAL A 16 -2.57 4.85 -19.45
C VAL A 16 -3.71 4.30 -20.32
N GLU A 17 -4.77 5.07 -20.53
CA GLU A 17 -5.92 4.66 -21.36
C GLU A 17 -5.48 4.31 -22.80
N LYS A 18 -4.67 5.17 -23.43
CA LYS A 18 -4.15 4.94 -24.80
C LYS A 18 -3.28 3.68 -24.92
N ASN A 19 -2.70 3.21 -23.82
CA ASN A 19 -1.72 2.12 -23.83
C ASN A 19 -2.15 0.91 -22.97
N LYS A 20 -3.40 0.87 -22.49
CA LYS A 20 -3.87 -0.14 -21.51
C LYS A 20 -3.71 -1.58 -21.96
N ASP A 21 -3.77 -1.84 -23.27
CA ASP A 21 -3.61 -3.17 -23.86
C ASP A 21 -2.14 -3.56 -24.10
N ARG A 22 -1.18 -2.64 -23.87
CA ARG A 22 0.25 -2.86 -24.08
C ARG A 22 0.98 -3.34 -22.83
N PHE A 23 0.28 -3.46 -21.71
CA PHE A 23 0.81 -3.98 -20.46
C PHE A 23 -0.22 -4.84 -19.71
N SER A 24 0.25 -5.78 -18.90
CA SER A 24 -0.60 -6.78 -18.24
C SER A 24 -1.36 -6.27 -17.01
N GLY A 25 -1.02 -5.08 -16.52
CA GLY A 25 -1.55 -4.46 -15.31
C GLY A 25 -0.49 -3.59 -14.66
N GLY A 26 -0.84 -2.89 -13.58
CA GLY A 26 0.13 -2.10 -12.85
C GLY A 26 -0.34 -1.67 -11.48
N VAL A 27 0.59 -1.09 -10.72
CA VAL A 27 0.30 -0.38 -9.48
C VAL A 27 0.71 1.07 -9.65
N THR A 28 -0.17 2.00 -9.31
CA THR A 28 0.21 3.40 -9.08
C THR A 28 0.81 3.47 -7.68
N HIS A 29 2.13 3.42 -7.61
CA HIS A 29 2.87 3.29 -6.36
C HIS A 29 2.88 4.60 -5.57
N SER A 30 3.06 4.51 -4.25
CA SER A 30 3.15 5.65 -3.34
C SER A 30 2.04 6.69 -3.55
N PHE A 31 0.80 6.24 -3.68
CA PHE A 31 -0.32 7.12 -4.03
C PHE A 31 -0.62 8.12 -2.92
N THR A 32 -0.61 9.41 -3.27
CA THR A 32 -0.96 10.52 -2.36
C THR A 32 -1.97 11.48 -3.00
N GLY A 33 -2.69 11.01 -4.03
CA GLY A 33 -3.66 11.80 -4.78
C GLY A 33 -5.00 11.95 -4.06
N THR A 34 -5.96 12.53 -4.76
CA THR A 34 -7.33 12.75 -4.25
C THR A 34 -8.22 11.52 -4.43
N THR A 35 -9.40 11.55 -3.82
CA THR A 35 -10.43 10.51 -4.03
C THR A 35 -10.82 10.38 -5.50
N ASP A 36 -10.99 11.50 -6.20
CA ASP A 36 -11.39 11.49 -7.62
C ASP A 36 -10.29 10.89 -8.51
N GLU A 37 -9.03 11.23 -8.23
CA GLU A 37 -7.88 10.63 -8.92
C GLU A 37 -7.80 9.12 -8.64
N CYS A 38 -8.06 8.70 -7.40
CA CYS A 38 -8.10 7.29 -7.03
C CYS A 38 -9.22 6.53 -7.76
N VAL A 39 -10.43 7.09 -7.81
CA VAL A 39 -11.57 6.52 -8.53
C VAL A 39 -11.25 6.39 -10.02
N LYS A 40 -10.62 7.42 -10.61
CA LYS A 40 -10.20 7.39 -12.02
C LYS A 40 -9.12 6.33 -12.27
N LEU A 41 -8.20 6.11 -11.35
CA LEU A 41 -7.22 5.02 -11.47
C LEU A 41 -7.87 3.64 -11.33
N LEU A 42 -8.85 3.50 -10.44
CA LEU A 42 -9.55 2.23 -10.20
C LEU A 42 -10.48 1.82 -11.35
N SER A 43 -10.89 2.76 -12.22
CA SER A 43 -11.67 2.43 -13.43
C SER A 43 -10.87 1.64 -14.47
N PHE A 44 -9.54 1.64 -14.38
CA PHE A 44 -8.70 0.72 -15.16
C PHE A 44 -8.67 -0.64 -14.46
N ASP A 45 -9.30 -1.67 -15.03
CA ASP A 45 -9.50 -2.99 -14.40
C ASP A 45 -8.25 -3.61 -13.76
N LYS A 46 -7.08 -3.40 -14.36
CA LYS A 46 -5.81 -4.03 -13.96
C LYS A 46 -4.89 -3.09 -13.17
N MET A 47 -5.43 -2.04 -12.58
CA MET A 47 -4.67 -1.04 -11.81
C MET A 47 -4.83 -1.22 -10.30
N TYR A 48 -3.73 -1.33 -9.58
CA TYR A 48 -3.68 -1.35 -8.11
C TYR A 48 -3.23 0.01 -7.58
N ILE A 49 -3.52 0.28 -6.30
CA ILE A 49 -3.06 1.48 -5.60
C ILE A 49 -2.06 1.09 -4.51
N GLY A 50 -0.84 1.63 -4.58
CA GLY A 50 0.22 1.41 -3.60
C GLY A 50 0.16 2.42 -2.46
N ILE A 51 0.14 1.92 -1.23
CA ILE A 51 0.02 2.71 0.01
C ILE A 51 1.30 2.59 0.84
N ASN A 52 1.84 3.73 1.28
CA ASN A 52 2.96 3.81 2.21
C ASN A 52 2.77 4.92 3.24
N GLY A 53 3.76 5.21 4.08
CA GLY A 53 3.62 6.26 5.10
C GLY A 53 3.43 7.69 4.56
N CYS A 54 3.76 7.96 3.29
CA CYS A 54 3.42 9.22 2.63
C CYS A 54 1.93 9.31 2.25
N SER A 55 1.27 8.18 2.02
CA SER A 55 -0.17 8.04 1.79
C SER A 55 -1.02 8.17 3.07
N LEU A 56 -0.41 8.41 4.23
CA LEU A 56 -1.07 8.32 5.55
C LEU A 56 -0.85 9.59 6.41
N LYS A 57 -0.41 10.68 5.78
CA LYS A 57 0.05 11.91 6.46
C LYS A 57 -1.11 12.74 7.02
N ALA A 58 -2.14 12.97 6.22
CA ALA A 58 -3.27 13.84 6.56
C ALA A 58 -4.58 13.06 6.63
N ASN A 59 -5.62 13.64 7.24
CA ASN A 59 -6.93 12.99 7.37
C ASN A 59 -7.56 12.72 6.00
N GLU A 60 -7.36 13.63 5.05
CA GLU A 60 -7.83 13.49 3.67
C GLU A 60 -7.17 12.29 2.99
N ASN A 61 -5.89 12.00 3.28
CA ASN A 61 -5.24 10.81 2.77
C ASN A 61 -5.85 9.53 3.38
N LEU A 62 -6.20 9.55 4.67
CA LEU A 62 -6.88 8.42 5.31
C LEU A 62 -8.26 8.18 4.72
N ASP A 63 -9.01 9.23 4.35
CA ASP A 63 -10.32 9.09 3.70
C ASP A 63 -10.20 8.46 2.30
N VAL A 64 -9.16 8.82 1.54
CA VAL A 64 -8.81 8.11 0.30
C VAL A 64 -8.53 6.63 0.59
N VAL A 65 -7.69 6.32 1.57
CA VAL A 65 -7.36 4.92 1.94
C VAL A 65 -8.62 4.12 2.33
N LYS A 66 -9.58 4.73 3.02
CA LYS A 66 -10.88 4.09 3.33
C LYS A 66 -11.66 3.72 2.07
N GLY A 67 -11.62 4.56 1.04
CA GLY A 67 -12.33 4.35 -0.23
C GLY A 67 -11.72 3.28 -1.14
N ILE A 68 -10.44 2.93 -0.97
CA ILE A 68 -9.78 1.92 -1.81
C ILE A 68 -10.27 0.51 -1.45
N PRO A 69 -10.79 -0.28 -2.42
CA PRO A 69 -11.10 -1.69 -2.20
C PRO A 69 -9.85 -2.50 -1.85
N ILE A 70 -9.94 -3.41 -0.86
CA ILE A 70 -8.77 -4.14 -0.35
C ILE A 70 -8.11 -4.99 -1.44
N GLU A 71 -8.90 -5.61 -2.32
CA GLU A 71 -8.46 -6.42 -3.46
C GLU A 71 -7.77 -5.60 -4.57
N ARG A 72 -7.81 -4.27 -4.50
CA ARG A 72 -7.11 -3.33 -5.40
C ARG A 72 -5.99 -2.55 -4.70
N MET A 73 -5.64 -2.94 -3.48
CA MET A 73 -4.61 -2.28 -2.66
C MET A 73 -3.32 -3.09 -2.59
N MET A 74 -2.17 -2.40 -2.56
CA MET A 74 -0.88 -2.95 -2.17
C MET A 74 -0.26 -2.04 -1.10
N ILE A 75 0.62 -2.59 -0.25
CA ILE A 75 1.35 -1.80 0.75
C ILE A 75 2.86 -1.87 0.50
N GLU A 76 3.53 -0.76 0.76
CA GLU A 76 4.97 -0.59 0.58
C GLU A 76 5.54 0.38 1.62
N THR A 77 6.87 0.47 1.73
CA THR A 77 7.49 1.41 2.67
C THR A 77 8.07 2.65 1.99
N ASP A 78 8.47 2.52 0.72
CA ASP A 78 9.32 3.50 0.02
C ASP A 78 10.60 3.84 0.82
N SER A 79 11.12 2.87 1.57
CA SER A 79 12.33 3.03 2.38
C SER A 79 13.52 3.45 1.50
N PRO A 80 14.34 4.43 1.94
CA PRO A 80 14.46 4.96 3.31
C PRO A 80 13.51 6.11 3.66
N TYR A 81 12.56 6.46 2.79
CA TYR A 81 11.64 7.58 2.93
C TYR A 81 10.32 7.17 3.60
N CYS A 82 9.34 8.09 3.66
CA CYS A 82 7.96 7.81 4.07
C CYS A 82 7.79 7.13 5.44
N GLU A 83 8.67 7.41 6.41
CA GLU A 83 8.44 7.07 7.81
C GLU A 83 7.10 7.65 8.31
N ILE A 84 6.31 6.84 9.03
CA ILE A 84 5.11 7.32 9.73
C ILE A 84 5.55 8.06 10.99
N LYS A 85 5.33 9.37 11.03
CA LYS A 85 5.80 10.25 12.11
C LYS A 85 4.68 10.55 13.09
N ASN A 86 5.06 10.99 14.29
CA ASN A 86 4.12 11.40 15.35
C ASN A 86 3.13 12.50 14.93
N THR A 87 3.47 13.28 13.90
CA THR A 87 2.63 14.36 13.36
C THR A 87 1.67 13.89 12.27
N HIS A 88 1.77 12.64 11.80
CA HIS A 88 0.89 12.11 10.75
C HIS A 88 -0.43 11.62 11.35
N ALA A 89 -1.52 11.81 10.62
CA ALA A 89 -2.86 11.35 11.02
C ALA A 89 -2.90 9.83 11.27
N GLY A 90 -2.17 9.04 10.46
CA GLY A 90 -2.10 7.59 10.63
C GLY A 90 -1.42 7.11 11.92
N MET A 91 -0.66 7.95 12.62
CA MET A 91 0.13 7.54 13.79
C MET A 91 -0.73 6.90 14.90
N GLY A 92 -1.97 7.35 15.07
CA GLY A 92 -2.89 6.85 16.10
C GLY A 92 -3.20 5.35 16.00
N PHE A 93 -2.96 4.73 14.84
CA PHE A 93 -3.19 3.30 14.61
C PHE A 93 -1.92 2.44 14.75
N VAL A 94 -0.73 3.05 14.81
CA VAL A 94 0.54 2.32 14.87
C VAL A 94 0.73 1.68 16.24
N LYS A 95 1.00 0.37 16.25
CA LYS A 95 1.22 -0.45 17.45
C LYS A 95 2.65 -0.96 17.52
N SER A 96 3.19 -1.44 16.40
CA SER A 96 4.53 -2.04 16.34
C SER A 96 5.64 -1.01 16.41
N LYS A 97 6.68 -1.30 17.20
CA LYS A 97 7.85 -0.44 17.41
C LYS A 97 9.13 -1.25 17.42
N TRP A 98 10.20 -0.65 16.92
CA TRP A 98 11.55 -1.20 16.92
C TRP A 98 12.50 -0.25 17.65
N SER A 99 13.52 -0.83 18.28
CA SER A 99 14.60 -0.06 18.88
C SER A 99 15.33 0.75 17.82
N SER A 100 15.54 2.05 18.06
CA SER A 100 16.23 2.94 17.13
C SER A 100 17.25 3.83 17.83
N LYS A 101 18.40 4.01 17.18
CA LYS A 101 19.51 4.88 17.63
C LYS A 101 19.77 6.00 16.63
N LYS A 102 20.36 7.10 17.10
CA LYS A 102 20.84 8.16 16.21
C LYS A 102 21.97 7.60 15.33
N LYS A 103 22.13 8.11 14.11
CA LYS A 103 23.13 7.62 13.15
C LYS A 103 24.56 7.63 13.70
N GLU A 104 24.89 8.56 14.60
CA GLU A 104 26.21 8.67 15.25
C GLU A 104 26.47 7.56 16.27
N LYS A 105 25.42 6.83 16.69
CA LYS A 105 25.47 5.70 17.63
C LYS A 105 24.94 4.43 16.97
N TYR A 106 25.32 4.21 15.72
CA TYR A 106 24.89 3.04 14.95
C TYR A 106 25.13 1.73 15.71
N ASP A 107 24.17 0.83 15.59
CA ASP A 107 24.18 -0.51 16.15
C ASP A 107 23.41 -1.40 15.17
N GLN A 108 24.00 -2.53 14.77
CA GLN A 108 23.40 -3.44 13.80
C GLN A 108 22.09 -4.06 14.28
N GLU A 109 21.87 -4.14 15.59
CA GLU A 109 20.65 -4.67 16.20
C GLU A 109 19.54 -3.61 16.33
N CYS A 110 19.80 -2.37 15.90
CA CYS A 110 18.87 -1.25 16.02
C CYS A 110 18.64 -0.57 14.66
N MET A 111 17.44 -0.03 14.49
CA MET A 111 17.14 0.87 13.38
C MET A 111 17.88 2.20 13.53
N VAL A 112 18.07 2.92 12.41
CA VAL A 112 18.58 4.29 12.41
C VAL A 112 17.42 5.28 12.47
N LYS A 113 17.41 6.17 13.47
CA LYS A 113 16.38 7.21 13.61
C LYS A 113 16.29 8.08 12.36
N GLY A 114 15.08 8.24 11.83
CA GLY A 114 14.81 9.02 10.62
C GLY A 114 15.11 8.30 9.32
N ARG A 115 15.47 7.01 9.36
CA ARG A 115 15.63 6.14 8.18
C ARG A 115 14.55 5.07 8.24
N ASN A 116 13.57 5.13 7.34
CA ASN A 116 12.57 4.08 7.21
C ASN A 116 13.23 2.78 6.74
N GLU A 117 12.64 1.63 7.10
CA GLU A 117 13.15 0.30 6.71
C GLU A 117 12.02 -0.62 6.28
N PRO A 118 12.30 -1.66 5.47
CA PRO A 118 11.27 -2.60 5.00
C PRO A 118 10.43 -3.25 6.11
N CYS A 119 11.01 -3.49 7.30
CA CYS A 119 10.29 -4.05 8.44
C CYS A 119 9.13 -3.16 8.92
N LEU A 120 9.18 -1.85 8.65
CA LEU A 120 8.12 -0.90 9.00
C LEU A 120 6.90 -0.99 8.08
N VAL A 121 6.88 -1.87 7.08
CA VAL A 121 5.67 -2.20 6.31
C VAL A 121 4.52 -2.67 7.22
N ARG A 122 4.87 -3.28 8.37
CA ARG A 122 3.89 -3.66 9.40
C ARG A 122 3.14 -2.45 9.96
N GLN A 123 3.78 -1.28 10.09
CA GLN A 123 3.09 -0.08 10.54
C GLN A 123 2.11 0.42 9.48
N VAL A 124 2.44 0.32 8.19
CA VAL A 124 1.51 0.65 7.09
C VAL A 124 0.28 -0.26 7.16
N LEU A 125 0.47 -1.57 7.35
CA LEU A 125 -0.61 -2.53 7.57
C LEU A 125 -1.51 -2.16 8.76
N GLU A 126 -0.92 -1.79 9.90
CA GLU A 126 -1.66 -1.38 11.10
C GLU A 126 -2.52 -0.13 10.86
N VAL A 127 -1.98 0.86 10.14
CA VAL A 127 -2.75 2.05 9.77
C VAL A 127 -3.88 1.70 8.81
N VAL A 128 -3.64 0.89 7.78
CA VAL A 128 -4.70 0.44 6.85
C VAL A 128 -5.80 -0.30 7.60
N ALA A 129 -5.44 -1.24 8.48
CA ALA A 129 -6.39 -2.01 9.30
C ALA A 129 -7.25 -1.09 10.17
N GLY A 130 -6.61 -0.20 10.93
CA GLY A 130 -7.30 0.72 11.83
C GLY A 130 -8.17 1.74 11.10
N CYS A 131 -7.68 2.27 9.99
CA CYS A 131 -8.40 3.23 9.16
C CYS A 131 -9.69 2.65 8.56
N LYS A 132 -9.65 1.37 8.16
CA LYS A 132 -10.77 0.65 7.54
C LYS A 132 -11.62 -0.14 8.55
N GLY A 133 -11.31 -0.10 9.84
CA GLY A 133 -12.05 -0.82 10.89
C GLY A 133 -11.93 -2.35 10.79
N ILE A 134 -10.84 -2.86 10.19
CA ILE A 134 -10.62 -4.30 9.99
C ILE A 134 -9.87 -4.86 11.19
N ASN A 135 -10.52 -5.76 11.93
CA ASN A 135 -9.92 -6.39 13.11
C ASN A 135 -9.02 -7.59 12.74
N ASP A 136 -9.38 -8.35 11.71
CA ASP A 136 -8.58 -9.48 11.21
C ASP A 136 -7.41 -8.98 10.36
N THR A 137 -6.34 -8.59 11.06
CA THR A 137 -5.12 -8.08 10.42
C THR A 137 -4.37 -9.18 9.65
N ASP A 138 -4.53 -10.44 10.05
CA ASP A 138 -3.87 -11.55 9.38
C ASP A 138 -4.51 -11.80 8.02
N ASN A 139 -5.84 -11.85 7.93
CA ASN A 139 -6.53 -11.98 6.65
C ASN A 139 -6.27 -10.76 5.75
N LEU A 140 -6.30 -9.55 6.30
CA LEU A 140 -5.92 -8.34 5.55
C LEU A 140 -4.51 -8.46 4.95
N SER A 141 -3.54 -8.91 5.75
CA SER A 141 -2.16 -9.08 5.29
C SER A 141 -2.04 -10.12 4.17
N ARG A 142 -2.80 -11.23 4.27
CA ARG A 142 -2.86 -12.26 3.22
C ARG A 142 -3.44 -11.69 1.93
N THR A 143 -4.54 -10.95 1.99
CA THR A 143 -5.14 -10.35 0.79
C THR A 143 -4.19 -9.36 0.10
N LEU A 144 -3.53 -8.48 0.86
CA LEU A 144 -2.54 -7.53 0.32
C LEU A 144 -1.32 -8.26 -0.28
N TYR A 145 -0.87 -9.34 0.35
CA TYR A 145 0.17 -10.22 -0.19
C TYR A 145 -0.27 -10.85 -1.51
N HIS A 146 -1.47 -11.43 -1.57
CA HIS A 146 -2.02 -12.04 -2.78
C HIS A 146 -2.22 -11.04 -3.91
N ASN A 147 -2.64 -9.81 -3.65
CA ASN A 147 -2.69 -8.76 -4.66
C ASN A 147 -1.31 -8.53 -5.28
N THR A 148 -0.28 -8.46 -4.43
CA THR A 148 1.12 -8.27 -4.84
C THR A 148 1.61 -9.45 -5.68
N CYS A 149 1.36 -10.69 -5.24
CA CYS A 149 1.72 -11.89 -5.98
C CYS A 149 0.99 -11.98 -7.32
N ARG A 150 -0.32 -11.73 -7.37
CA ARG A 150 -1.08 -11.75 -8.64
C ARG A 150 -0.53 -10.78 -9.68
N MET A 151 -0.04 -9.62 -9.25
CA MET A 151 0.54 -8.62 -10.16
C MET A 151 1.99 -8.94 -10.54
N PHE A 152 2.86 -9.26 -9.57
CA PHE A 152 4.31 -9.32 -9.80
C PHE A 152 4.91 -10.72 -9.83
N PHE A 153 4.21 -11.69 -9.25
CA PHE A 153 4.66 -13.07 -9.07
C PHE A 153 3.56 -14.08 -9.45
N PRO A 154 2.93 -13.96 -10.63
CA PRO A 154 1.75 -14.75 -10.99
C PRO A 154 2.02 -16.26 -11.10
N HIS A 155 3.28 -16.67 -11.26
CA HIS A 155 3.69 -18.08 -11.29
C HIS A 155 3.97 -18.66 -9.89
N ASP A 156 4.18 -17.80 -8.89
CA ASP A 156 4.44 -18.21 -7.50
C ASP A 156 3.14 -18.37 -6.69
N MET A 157 2.00 -17.97 -7.30
CA MET A 157 0.66 -18.29 -6.82
C MET A 157 0.40 -19.78 -7.05
N ASP A 158 0.85 -20.61 -6.11
CA ASP A 158 0.45 -22.02 -6.06
C ASP A 158 -1.08 -22.10 -5.88
N SER A 159 -1.72 -23.14 -6.42
CA SER A 159 -3.20 -23.25 -6.55
C SER A 159 -3.97 -23.13 -5.22
N ALA A 160 -3.26 -23.23 -4.10
CA ALA A 160 -3.76 -23.06 -2.74
C ALA A 160 -4.22 -21.61 -2.41
N ALA A 161 -3.60 -20.59 -3.02
CA ALA A 161 -3.95 -19.19 -2.77
C ALA A 161 -5.32 -18.81 -3.36
N ASP A 162 -5.62 -19.29 -4.57
CA ASP A 162 -6.93 -19.07 -5.22
C ASP A 162 -8.06 -19.82 -4.48
N ALA A 163 -7.77 -21.00 -3.92
CA ALA A 163 -8.74 -21.79 -3.16
C ALA A 163 -9.19 -21.10 -1.85
N LEU A 164 -8.32 -20.33 -1.20
CA LEU A 164 -8.64 -19.61 0.04
C LEU A 164 -9.57 -18.42 -0.20
N LEU A 165 -9.41 -17.72 -1.33
CA LEU A 165 -10.28 -16.60 -1.71
C LEU A 165 -11.65 -17.07 -2.23
N ALA A 166 -11.70 -18.26 -2.85
CA ALA A 166 -12.96 -18.86 -3.27
C ALA A 166 -13.80 -19.41 -2.09
N GLY A 167 -13.16 -19.69 -0.94
CA GLY A 167 -13.79 -20.29 0.24
C GLY A 167 -14.59 -19.35 1.15
N ASP A 168 -14.57 -18.03 0.89
CA ASP A 168 -15.23 -17.03 1.76
C ASP A 168 -16.57 -16.49 1.18
N ASN A 169 -17.05 -17.07 0.07
CA ASN A 169 -18.35 -16.74 -0.53
C ASN A 169 -19.47 -17.73 -0.17
N SER A 170 -19.30 -18.50 0.89
CA SER A 170 -20.34 -19.42 1.40
C SER A 170 -20.49 -19.32 2.91
N ALA A 171 -21.14 -18.25 3.37
CA ALA A 171 -21.88 -18.18 4.63
C ALA A 171 -22.92 -17.05 4.55
#